data_AF-A0A838HR30-F1
#
_entry.id   AF-A0A838HR30-F1
#
_cell.length_a   1.000
_cell.length_b   1.000
_cell.length_c   1.000
_cell.angle_alpha   90.00
_cell.angle_beta   90.00
_cell.angle_gamma   90.00
#
_symmetry.space_group_name_H-M   'P 1'
#
loop_
_entity.id
_entity.type
_entity.pdbx_description
1 polymer ?
#
loop_
_entity_poly.entity_id
_entity_poly.type
_entity_poly.pdbx_seq_one_letter_code
_entity_poly.pdbx_strand_id
1 'polypeptide(L)' 'MALGQIEKQFGKGAIMRMGEESRIKIATIPTGALSLDIALGIGGLPRGRVVEIYGPESSG' A
#
# COMPACT_ATOMS: atom_id res chain seq x y z
N MET A 1 -22.40 4.23 -21.99
CA MET A 1 -21.30 5.03 -21.42
C MET A 1 -20.08 4.13 -21.27
N ALA A 2 -18.88 4.59 -21.66
CA ALA A 2 -17.66 3.75 -21.76
C ALA A 2 -17.27 3.06 -20.43
N LEU A 3 -17.49 3.72 -19.29
CA LEU A 3 -17.18 3.17 -17.96
C LEU A 3 -17.90 1.84 -17.69
N GLY A 4 -19.21 1.77 -18.00
CA GLY A 4 -19.99 0.54 -17.80
C GLY A 4 -19.63 -0.60 -18.76
N GLN A 5 -19.01 -0.30 -19.90
CA GLN A 5 -18.50 -1.35 -20.80
C GLN A 5 -17.24 -2.00 -20.22
N ILE A 6 -16.35 -1.22 -19.59
CA ILE A 6 -15.13 -1.72 -18.97
C ILE A 6 -15.47 -2.62 -17.77
N GLU A 7 -16.39 -2.21 -16.88
CA GLU A 7 -16.83 -3.07 -15.77
C GLU A 7 -17.52 -4.36 -16.24
N LYS A 8 -18.30 -4.32 -17.32
CA LYS A 8 -18.95 -5.51 -17.87
C LYS A 8 -17.94 -6.51 -18.44
N GLN A 9 -16.86 -6.04 -19.05
CA GLN A 9 -15.84 -6.88 -19.68
C GLN A 9 -14.82 -7.44 -18.69
N PHE A 10 -14.39 -6.63 -17.72
CA PHE A 10 -13.25 -6.94 -16.84
C PHE A 10 -13.65 -7.16 -15.38
N GLY A 11 -14.94 -7.03 -15.06
CA GLY A 11 -15.48 -7.18 -13.71
C GLY A 11 -15.61 -5.88 -12.94
N LYS A 12 -16.33 -5.94 -11.81
CA LYS A 12 -16.49 -4.79 -10.91
C LYS A 12 -15.14 -4.36 -10.35
N GLY A 13 -14.91 -3.05 -10.26
CA GLY A 13 -13.65 -2.49 -9.77
C GLY A 13 -12.52 -2.45 -10.81
N ALA A 14 -12.78 -2.88 -12.05
CA ALA A 14 -11.82 -2.76 -13.15
C ALA A 14 -11.54 -1.30 -13.55
N ILE A 15 -12.45 -0.38 -13.22
CA ILE A 15 -12.26 1.07 -13.38
C ILE A 15 -13.00 1.81 -12.28
N MET A 16 -12.34 2.80 -11.67
CA MET A 16 -12.87 3.58 -10.55
C MET A 16 -12.37 5.03 -10.68
N ARG A 17 -13.11 6.00 -10.13
CA ARG A 17 -12.57 7.36 -10.05
C ARG A 17 -11.50 7.44 -8.95
N MET A 18 -10.43 8.17 -9.22
CA MET A 18 -9.38 8.41 -8.23
C MET A 18 -9.99 9.17 -7.03
N GLY A 19 -9.99 8.52 -5.85
CA GLY A 19 -10.57 9.07 -4.61
C GLY A 19 -12.02 8.66 -4.32
N GLU A 20 -12.65 7.85 -5.19
CA GLU A 20 -13.99 7.28 -4.94
C GLU A 20 -13.98 6.30 -3.75
N GLU A 21 -12.86 5.58 -3.56
CA GLU A 21 -12.48 5.05 -2.25
C GLU A 21 -11.60 6.07 -1.53
N SER A 22 -12.11 6.59 -0.41
CA SER A 22 -11.35 7.45 0.49
C SER A 22 -10.14 6.69 1.02
N ARG A 23 -8.96 6.96 0.45
CA ARG A 23 -7.65 6.46 0.90
C ARG A 23 -7.68 4.94 1.16
N ILE A 24 -7.37 4.13 0.13
CA ILE A 24 -7.11 2.69 0.31
C ILE A 24 -6.22 2.53 1.55
N LYS A 25 -6.79 1.99 2.63
CA LYS A 25 -6.06 1.79 3.88
C LYS A 25 -4.99 0.75 3.58
N ILE A 26 -3.76 1.19 3.45
CA ILE A 26 -2.62 0.30 3.25
C ILE A 26 -2.42 -0.44 4.56
N ALA A 27 -2.65 -1.75 4.54
CA ALA A 27 -2.31 -2.60 5.68
C ALA A 27 -0.80 -2.61 5.89
N THR A 28 -0.35 -2.60 7.14
CA THR A 28 1.08 -2.58 7.50
C THR A 28 1.47 -3.80 8.33
N ILE A 29 2.77 -4.10 8.34
CA ILE A 29 3.41 -5.14 9.16
C ILE A 29 4.38 -4.42 10.10
N PRO A 30 4.30 -4.60 11.44
CA PRO A 30 5.23 -3.97 12.37
C PRO A 30 6.69 -4.36 12.08
N THR A 31 7.60 -3.41 12.22
CA THR A 31 9.05 -3.64 12.02
C THR A 31 9.70 -4.39 13.19
N GLY A 32 9.03 -4.44 14.35
CA GLY A 32 9.60 -4.95 15.60
C GLY A 32 10.34 -3.88 16.41
N ALA A 33 10.54 -2.68 15.84
CA ALA A 33 11.07 -1.51 16.52
C ALA A 33 10.02 -0.40 16.55
N LEU A 34 9.42 -0.15 17.73
CA LEU A 34 8.34 0.84 17.88
C LEU A 34 8.74 2.25 17.36
N SER A 35 9.99 2.65 17.60
CA SER A 35 10.52 3.92 17.11
C SER A 35 10.50 4.00 15.58
N LEU A 36 10.82 2.91 14.89
CA LEU A 36 10.81 2.85 13.43
C LEU A 36 9.37 2.83 12.89
N ASP A 37 8.46 2.09 13.53
CA ASP A 37 7.04 2.07 13.15
C ASP A 37 6.40 3.47 13.23
N ILE A 38 6.75 4.23 14.27
CA ILE A 38 6.33 5.63 14.44
C ILE A 38 6.97 6.51 13.36
N ALA A 39 8.28 6.37 13.12
CA ALA A 39 9.01 7.18 12.14
C ALA A 39 8.48 6.96 10.70
N LEU A 40 8.04 5.76 10.36
CA LEU A 40 7.42 5.45 9.06
C LEU A 40 6.04 6.13 8.89
N GLY A 41 5.40 6.62 9.96
CA GLY A 41 4.14 7.36 9.93
C GLY A 41 2.90 6.54 9.56
N ILE A 42 3.09 5.33 9.04
CA ILE A 42 2.03 4.36 8.69
C ILE A 42 1.99 3.16 9.66
N GLY A 43 2.87 3.13 10.66
CA GLY A 43 2.91 2.09 11.68
C GLY A 43 3.59 0.79 11.26
N GLY A 44 4.45 0.80 10.24
CA GLY A 44 5.25 -0.35 9.82
C GLY A 44 5.47 -0.45 8.31
N LEU A 45 5.85 -1.62 7.83
CA LEU A 45 6.12 -1.89 6.41
C LEU A 45 4.80 -2.08 5.62
N PRO A 46 4.63 -1.45 4.46
CA PRO A 46 3.40 -1.53 3.68
C PRO A 46 3.23 -2.88 2.98
N ARG A 47 2.06 -3.53 3.16
CA ARG A 47 1.73 -4.78 2.46
C ARG A 47 1.49 -4.53 0.96
N GLY A 48 1.92 -5.47 0.13
CA GLY A 48 1.75 -5.40 -1.33
C GLY A 48 2.65 -4.36 -2.01
N ARG A 49 3.75 -3.98 -1.36
CA ARG A 49 4.76 -3.03 -1.86
C ARG A 49 6.15 -3.60 -1.69
N VAL A 50 7.08 -3.11 -2.48
CA VAL A 50 8.51 -3.42 -2.35
C VAL A 50 9.12 -2.43 -1.37
N VAL A 51 9.94 -2.95 -0.45
CA VAL A 51 10.71 -2.19 0.54
C VAL A 51 12.17 -2.59 0.39
N GLU A 52 13.06 -1.61 0.34
CA GLU A 52 14.51 -1.82 0.32
C GLU A 52 15.10 -1.38 1.65
N ILE A 53 15.99 -2.21 2.22
CA ILE A 53 16.76 -1.91 3.44
C ILE A 53 18.23 -2.07 3.06
N TYR A 54 19.03 -1.03 3.30
CA TYR A 54 20.45 -1.03 2.99
C TYR A 54 21.26 -0.52 4.18
N GLY A 55 22.50 -0.99 4.30
CA GLY A 55 23.41 -0.59 5.36
C GLY A 55 24.79 -1.24 5.21
N PRO A 56 25.78 -0.78 5.99
CA PRO A 56 27.09 -1.41 6.09
C PRO A 56 27.03 -2.87 6.57
N GLU A 57 28.14 -3.59 6.44
CA GLU A 57 28.29 -4.91 7.07
C GLU A 57 28.02 -4.81 8.59
N SER A 58 27.26 -5.78 9.12
CA SER A 58 26.85 -5.82 10.53
C SER A 58 25.96 -4.65 11.01
N SER A 59 25.25 -3.95 10.12
CA SER A 59 24.42 -2.78 10.49
C SER A 59 23.08 -3.11 11.13
N GLY A 60 22.67 -4.37 11.14
CA GLY A 60 21.34 -4.80 11.60
C GLY A 60 21.37 -6.22 12.13
#